data_AF-A0A841HDS7-F1
#
_entry.id   AF-A0A841HDS7-F1
#
_cell.length_a   1.000
_cell.length_b   1.000
_cell.length_c   1.000
_cell.angle_alpha   90.00
_cell.angle_beta   90.00
_cell.angle_gamma   90.00
#
_symmetry.space_group_name_H-M   'P 1'
#
loop_
_entity.id
_entity.type
_entity.pdbx_description
1 polymer ?
#
loop_
_entity_poly.entity_id
_entity_poly.type
_entity_poly.pdbx_seq_one_letter_code
_entity_poly.pdbx_strand_id
1 'polypeptide(L)'
;MYELEELNPSVSDATVYKHIQKLIEAGIVKEVVLDDNQRWQGYPWKFYGLTEKGRAFLDDHNLLAAEETLQQIYETISDKPEKMVKYENALRPEEA
;
A
#
# COMPACT_ATOMS: atom_id res chain seq x y z
N MET A 1 7.45 0.15 1.96
CA MET A 1 7.56 -0.99 1.02
C MET A 1 7.33 -2.31 1.74
N TYR A 2 7.95 -2.51 2.91
CA TYR A 2 7.76 -3.68 3.79
C TYR A 2 6.38 -4.36 3.77
N GLU A 3 5.28 -3.66 4.05
CA GLU A 3 3.92 -4.28 4.03
C GLU A 3 3.58 -4.91 2.67
N LEU A 4 3.95 -4.28 1.55
CA LEU A 4 3.72 -4.82 0.20
C LEU A 4 4.62 -6.02 -0.09
N GLU A 5 5.84 -6.04 0.44
CA GLU A 5 6.78 -7.17 0.29
C GLU A 5 6.27 -8.39 1.07
N GLU A 6 5.86 -8.19 2.32
CA GLU A 6 5.31 -9.25 3.18
C GLU A 6 4.01 -9.84 2.63
N LEU A 7 3.13 -9.03 2.03
CA LEU A 7 1.89 -9.50 1.41
C LEU A 7 2.09 -10.23 0.08
N ASN A 8 3.29 -10.16 -0.51
CA ASN A 8 3.59 -10.76 -1.81
C ASN A 8 4.84 -11.67 -1.73
N PRO A 9 4.86 -12.71 -0.86
CA PRO A 9 6.06 -13.50 -0.60
C PRO A 9 6.56 -14.32 -1.81
N SER A 10 5.71 -14.52 -2.82
CA SER A 10 6.08 -15.17 -4.08
C SER A 10 6.77 -14.23 -5.08
N VAL A 11 6.84 -12.93 -4.78
CA VAL A 11 7.41 -11.88 -5.62
C VAL A 11 8.61 -11.27 -4.89
N SER A 12 9.75 -11.12 -5.57
CA SER A 12 10.92 -10.50 -4.92
C SER A 12 10.70 -9.02 -4.63
N ASP A 13 11.35 -8.51 -3.58
CA ASP A 13 11.29 -7.09 -3.18
C ASP A 13 11.59 -6.15 -4.34
N ALA A 14 12.62 -6.47 -5.14
CA ALA A 14 13.00 -5.69 -6.31
C ALA A 14 11.88 -5.66 -7.38
N THR A 15 11.11 -6.74 -7.50
CA THR A 15 9.99 -6.84 -8.44
C THR A 15 8.78 -6.07 -7.92
N VAL A 16 8.46 -6.17 -6.62
CA VAL A 16 7.43 -5.34 -5.97
C VAL A 16 7.74 -3.87 -6.19
N TYR A 17 8.96 -3.44 -5.88
CA TYR A 17 9.43 -2.07 -6.10
C TYR A 17 9.25 -1.64 -7.56
N LYS A 18 9.71 -2.45 -8.52
CA LYS A 18 9.58 -2.16 -9.95
C LYS A 18 8.13 -2.01 -10.41
N HIS A 19 7.21 -2.82 -9.86
CA HIS A 19 5.79 -2.70 -10.17
C HIS A 19 5.20 -1.41 -9.62
N ILE A 20 5.52 -1.03 -8.38
CA ILE A 20 5.07 0.23 -7.79
C ILE A 20 5.60 1.42 -8.60
N GLN A 21 6.87 1.42 -9.01
CA GLN A 21 7.42 2.49 -9.85
C GLN A 21 6.66 2.63 -11.18
N LYS A 22 6.34 1.51 -11.86
CA LYS A 22 5.54 1.54 -13.09
C LYS A 22 4.14 2.11 -12.87
N LEU A 23 3.49 1.78 -11.75
CA LEU A 23 2.16 2.30 -11.42
C LEU A 23 2.22 3.80 -11.10
N ILE A 24 3.31 4.28 -10.49
CA ILE A 24 3.57 5.70 -10.26
C ILE A 24 3.80 6.43 -11.59
N GLU A 25 4.66 5.90 -12.47
CA GLU A 25 4.92 6.45 -13.80
C GLU A 25 3.65 6.55 -14.65
N ALA A 26 2.73 5.58 -14.52
CA ALA A 26 1.42 5.60 -15.18
C ALA A 26 0.41 6.57 -14.55
N GLY A 27 0.73 7.14 -13.38
CA GLY A 27 -0.14 8.01 -12.60
C GLY A 27 -1.32 7.28 -11.94
N ILE A 28 -1.20 5.98 -11.71
CA ILE A 28 -2.21 5.14 -11.03
C ILE A 28 -1.98 5.18 -9.52
N VAL A 29 -0.73 5.11 -9.09
CA VAL A 29 -0.31 5.19 -7.68
C VAL A 29 0.42 6.51 -7.45
N LYS A 30 0.25 7.11 -6.28
CA LYS A 30 1.06 8.23 -5.79
C LYS A 30 1.87 7.80 -4.58
N GLU A 31 3.07 8.36 -4.46
CA GLU A 31 3.85 8.30 -3.24
C GLU A 31 3.44 9.46 -2.33
N VAL A 32 3.17 9.17 -1.06
CA VAL A 32 2.81 10.16 -0.04
C VAL A 32 3.82 10.06 1.09
N VAL A 33 4.50 11.16 1.35
CA VAL A 33 5.54 11.24 2.38
C VAL A 33 5.02 12.10 3.53
N LEU A 34 5.16 11.59 4.76
CA LEU A 34 4.86 12.38 5.96
C LEU A 34 5.89 13.49 6.13
N ASP A 35 5.42 14.66 6.57
CA ASP A 35 6.28 15.78 6.94
C ASP A 35 7.23 15.40 8.06
N ASP A 36 8.41 16.01 8.11
CA ASP A 36 9.48 15.67 9.07
C ASP A 36 8.99 15.72 10.53
N ASN A 37 8.06 16.63 10.85
CA ASN A 37 7.45 16.79 12.18
C ASN A 37 6.43 15.69 12.55
N GLN A 38 5.97 14.90 11.57
CA GLN A 38 5.01 13.81 11.75
C GLN A 38 5.70 12.43 11.79
N ARG A 39 7.00 12.35 11.49
CA ARG A 39 7.73 11.07 11.42
C ARG A 39 8.06 10.54 12.81
N TRP A 40 7.67 9.30 13.09
CA TRP A 40 8.03 8.59 14.32
C TRP A 40 9.17 7.60 14.06
N GLN A 41 10.12 7.51 15.00
CA GLN A 41 11.25 6.61 14.87
C GLN A 41 10.78 5.14 14.80
N GLY A 42 11.24 4.42 13.77
CA GLY A 42 10.89 3.01 13.58
C GLY A 42 9.45 2.78 13.10
N TYR A 43 8.83 3.80 12.48
CA TYR A 43 7.57 3.73 11.74
C TYR A 43 7.81 4.12 10.27
N PRO A 44 6.94 3.65 9.34
CA PRO A 44 6.99 4.11 7.96
C PRO A 44 6.67 5.60 7.87
N TRP A 45 7.39 6.29 6.98
CA TRP A 45 7.20 7.71 6.68
C TRP A 45 6.85 7.95 5.21
N LYS A 46 6.83 6.88 4.41
CA LYS A 46 6.54 6.87 2.98
C LYS A 46 5.48 5.82 2.71
N PHE A 47 4.39 6.25 2.11
CA PHE A 47 3.20 5.48 1.82
C PHE A 47 2.87 5.55 0.33
N TYR A 48 2.01 4.64 -0.11
CA TYR A 48 1.56 4.54 -1.49
C TYR A 48 0.03 4.46 -1.49
N GLY A 49 -0.60 5.32 -2.28
CA GLY A 49 -2.06 5.39 -2.41
C GLY A 49 -2.48 5.45 -3.87
N LEU A 50 -3.75 5.15 -4.16
CA LEU A 50 -4.29 5.28 -5.51
C LEU A 50 -4.57 6.74 -5.81
N THR A 51 -4.13 7.24 -6.96
CA THR A 51 -4.64 8.53 -7.43
C THR A 51 -6.13 8.41 -7.74
N GLU A 52 -6.87 9.52 -7.75
CA GLU A 52 -8.28 9.52 -8.17
C GLU A 52 -8.45 8.91 -9.56
N LYS A 53 -7.53 9.24 -10.49
CA LYS A 53 -7.47 8.64 -11.82
C LYS A 53 -7.22 7.13 -11.77
N GLY A 54 -6.30 6.68 -10.92
CA GLY A 54 -5.98 5.28 -10.74
C GLY A 54 -7.17 4.50 -10.19
N ARG A 55 -7.88 5.07 -9.21
CA ARG A 55 -9.10 4.52 -8.64
C ARG A 55 -10.17 4.36 -9.72
N ALA A 56 -10.48 5.42 -10.47
CA ALA A 56 -11.46 5.38 -11.56
C ALA A 56 -11.08 4.35 -12.63
N PHE A 57 -9.80 4.30 -13.02
CA PHE A 57 -9.31 3.33 -14.00
C PHE A 57 -9.51 1.89 -13.52
N LEU A 58 -9.19 1.58 -12.27
CA LEU A 58 -9.38 0.22 -11.73
C LEU A 58 -10.87 -0.14 -11.61
N ASP A 59 -11.73 0.83 -11.29
CA ASP A 59 -13.18 0.65 -11.22
C ASP A 59 -13.80 0.38 -12.59
N ASP A 60 -13.45 1.19 -13.60
CA ASP A 60 -13.89 1.03 -15.00
C ASP A 60 -13.50 -0.34 -15.59
N HIS A 61 -12.40 -0.91 -15.10
CA HIS A 61 -11.91 -2.23 -15.48
C HIS A 61 -12.39 -3.37 -14.56
N ASN A 62 -13.34 -3.09 -13.66
CA ASN A 62 -13.95 -4.05 -12.74
C ASN A 62 -12.94 -4.77 -11.81
N LEU A 63 -11.81 -4.11 -11.52
CA LEU A 63 -10.78 -4.63 -10.63
C LEU A 63 -11.04 -4.29 -9.16
N LEU A 64 -11.92 -3.31 -8.88
CA LEU A 64 -12.36 -2.97 -7.53
C LEU A 64 -13.70 -3.59 -7.14
N ALA A 65 -14.36 -4.32 -8.05
CA ALA A 65 -15.66 -4.95 -7.77
C ALA A 65 -15.62 -5.98 -6.63
N ALA A 66 -14.43 -6.51 -6.32
CA ALA A 66 -14.20 -7.43 -5.22
C ALA A 66 -13.42 -6.78 -4.06
N GLU A 67 -13.39 -5.45 -3.97
CA GLU A 67 -12.63 -4.75 -2.93
C GLU A 67 -13.04 -5.17 -1.52
N GLU A 68 -14.35 -5.32 -1.26
CA GLU A 68 -14.85 -5.81 0.04
C GLU A 68 -14.30 -7.21 0.35
N THR A 69 -14.26 -8.10 -0.65
CA THR A 69 -13.68 -9.43 -0.52
C THR A 69 -12.17 -9.37 -0.25
N LEU A 70 -11.44 -8.50 -0.95
CA LEU A 70 -10.00 -8.30 -0.73
C LEU A 70 -9.72 -7.76 0.68
N GLN A 71 -10.56 -6.84 1.17
CA GLN A 71 -10.49 -6.33 2.53
C GLN A 71 -10.72 -7.44 3.56
N GLN A 72 -11.78 -8.25 3.39
CA GLN A 72 -12.05 -9.39 4.26
C GLN A 72 -10.88 -10.39 4.28
N ILE A 73 -10.33 -10.73 3.11
CA ILE A 73 -9.15 -11.62 3.02
C ILE A 73 -7.99 -11.04 3.83
N TYR A 74 -7.69 -9.74 3.66
CA TYR A 74 -6.62 -9.09 4.40
C TYR A 74 -6.84 -9.06 5.92
N GLU A 75 -8.07 -8.82 6.36
CA GLU A 75 -8.45 -8.84 7.79
C GLU A 75 -8.36 -10.24 8.40
N THR A 76 -8.51 -11.30 7.60
CA THR A 76 -8.38 -12.69 8.07
C THR A 76 -6.94 -13.21 8.19
N ILE A 77 -5.93 -12.43 7.76
CA ILE A 77 -4.52 -12.81 7.91
C ILE A 77 -4.17 -12.79 9.41
N SER A 78 -4.06 -13.96 10.01
CA SER A 78 -3.87 -14.13 11.46
C SER A 78 -2.41 -14.16 11.91
N ASP A 79 -1.48 -14.42 10.98
CA ASP A 79 -0.06 -14.63 11.20
C ASP A 79 0.81 -13.46 10.70
N LYS A 80 0.25 -12.23 10.71
CA LYS A 80 0.99 -11.02 10.35
C LYS A 80 2.20 -10.83 11.29
N PRO A 81 3.41 -10.58 10.75
CA PRO A 81 4.58 -10.28 11.57
C PRO A 81 4.34 -9.08 12.51
N GLU A 82 4.91 -9.09 13.71
CA GLU A 82 4.75 -8.00 14.70
C GLU A 82 5.12 -6.62 14.12
N LYS A 83 6.15 -6.58 13.27
CA LYS A 83 6.57 -5.36 12.56
C LYS A 83 5.50 -4.85 11.59
N MET A 84 4.81 -5.75 10.89
CA MET A 84 3.72 -5.40 9.99
C MET A 84 2.54 -4.84 10.78
N VAL A 85 2.14 -5.52 11.86
CA VAL A 85 1.07 -5.03 12.76
C VAL A 85 1.42 -3.65 13.34
N LYS A 86 2.68 -3.45 13.75
CA LYS A 86 3.16 -2.13 14.20
C LYS A 86 3.00 -1.05 13.12
N TYR A 87 3.33 -1.39 11.87
CA TYR A 87 3.25 -0.45 10.75
C TYR A 87 1.81 -0.17 10.31
N GLU A 88 0.93 -1.16 10.40
CA GLU A 88 -0.51 -0.99 10.15
C GLU A 88 -1.14 0.07 11.05
N ASN A 89 -0.70 0.11 12.32
CA ASN A 89 -1.14 1.05 13.35
C ASN A 89 -0.34 2.38 13.37
N ALA A 90 0.48 2.66 12.34
CA ALA A 90 1.19 3.93 12.22
C ALA A 90 0.24 5.08 11.88
N LEU A 91 0.67 6.32 12.12
CA LEU A 91 0.01 7.50 11.56
C LEU A 91 0.02 7.38 10.02
N ARG A 92 -1.17 7.35 9.40
CA ARG A 92 -1.32 7.29 7.94
C ARG A 92 -1.67 8.66 7.37
N PRO A 93 -1.22 8.99 6.15
CA PRO A 93 -1.63 10.22 5.48
C PRO A 93 -3.15 10.22 5.24
N GLU A 94 -3.82 11.36 5.43
CA GLU A 94 -5.26 11.50 5.18
C GLU A 94 -5.60 11.46 3.68
N GLU A 95 -4.66 11.80 2.81
CA GLU A 95 -4.81 11.81 1.35
C GLU A 95 -4.08 10.62 0.70
N ALA A 96 -4.67 9.43 0.71
CA ALA A 96 -4.23 8.33 -0.16
C ALA A 96 -4.84 8.39 -1.56
#